data_AF-A0A1V5LY23-F1
#
_entry.id   AF-A0A1V5LY23-F1
#
_cell.length_a   1.000
_cell.length_b   1.000
_cell.length_c   1.000
_cell.angle_alpha   90.00
_cell.angle_beta   90.00
_cell.angle_gamma   90.00
#
_symmetry.space_group_name_H-M   'P 1'
#
loop_
_entity.id
_entity.type
_entity.pdbx_description
1 polymer ?
#
loop_
_entity_poly.entity_id
_entity_poly.type
_entity_poly.pdbx_seq_one_letter_code
_entity_poly.pdbx_strand_id
1 'polypeptide(L)'
;MPIDRSSKFKDKLLRAMVLAEETLFDVEQEHARADYHQSELVSTSCENARTALTQAVRFYALDKPQRAEKHCCKAWFYLIFARKILEAEFTEHQLGENAFLDLIPTKQSIKREIKALMNELKQELNCIYDSLDPLQEPRQ
;
A
#
# COMPACT_ATOMS: atom_id res chain seq x y z
N MET A 1 8.00 3.34 49.94
CA MET A 1 8.73 3.61 48.67
C MET A 1 7.72 3.93 47.58
N PRO A 2 7.71 5.13 46.99
CA PRO A 2 6.77 5.43 45.92
C PRO A 2 7.22 4.71 44.66
N ILE A 3 6.40 3.78 44.17
CA ILE A 3 6.64 3.13 42.87
C ILE A 3 6.47 4.21 41.80
N ASP A 4 7.58 4.52 41.15
CA ASP A 4 7.73 5.61 40.20
C ASP A 4 6.77 5.44 39.01
N ARG A 5 5.74 6.29 38.94
CA ARG A 5 4.75 6.30 37.85
C ARG A 5 5.40 6.54 36.49
N SER A 6 6.57 7.18 36.45
CA SER A 6 7.35 7.43 35.24
C SER A 6 7.93 6.15 34.65
N SER A 7 8.51 5.29 35.49
CA SER A 7 9.05 3.99 35.08
C SER A 7 7.97 3.07 34.50
N LYS A 8 6.80 2.97 35.15
CA LYS A 8 5.67 2.18 34.64
C LYS A 8 5.13 2.69 33.30
N PHE A 9 5.18 4.00 33.07
CA PHE A 9 4.74 4.58 31.80
C PHE A 9 5.71 4.24 30.66
N LYS A 10 7.01 4.37 30.90
CA LYS A 10 8.06 4.00 29.92
C LYS A 10 7.98 2.52 29.55
N ASP A 11 7.78 1.64 30.52
CA ASP A 11 7.63 0.20 30.26
C ASP A 11 6.40 -0.13 29.40
N LYS A 12 5.27 0.53 29.67
CA LYS A 12 4.06 0.38 28.85
C LYS A 12 4.26 0.87 27.43
N LEU A 13 4.91 2.02 27.29
CA LEU A 13 5.21 2.60 25.98
C LEU A 13 6.17 1.71 25.18
N LEU A 14 7.20 1.15 25.82
CA LEU A 14 8.10 0.20 25.17
C LEU A 14 7.33 -1.02 24.64
N ARG A 15 6.46 -1.61 25.46
CA ARG A 15 5.60 -2.73 25.03
C ARG A 15 4.70 -2.36 23.85
N ALA A 16 4.15 -1.15 23.85
CA ALA A 16 3.32 -0.66 22.75
C ALA A 16 4.12 -0.48 21.45
N MET A 17 5.36 0.02 21.54
CA MET A 17 6.23 0.13 20.36
C MET A 17 6.61 -1.24 19.82
N VAL A 18 6.94 -2.21 20.68
CA VAL A 18 7.22 -3.59 20.27
C VAL A 18 6.02 -4.21 19.57
N LEU A 19 4.82 -4.07 20.14
CA LEU A 19 3.60 -4.57 19.51
C LEU A 19 3.35 -3.92 18.14
N ALA A 20 3.63 -2.62 18.01
CA ALA A 20 3.51 -1.92 16.74
C ALA A 20 4.55 -2.41 15.72
N GLU A 21 5.76 -2.77 16.14
CA GLU A 21 6.79 -3.37 15.29
C GLU A 21 6.39 -4.76 14.79
N GLU A 22 5.90 -5.62 15.70
CA GLU A 22 5.39 -6.96 15.36
C GLU A 22 4.21 -6.85 14.39
N THR A 23 3.24 -5.96 14.67
CA THR A 23 2.09 -5.73 13.79
C THR A 23 2.52 -5.20 12.43
N LEU A 24 3.51 -4.31 12.36
CA LEU A 24 4.05 -3.82 11.08
C LEU A 24 4.62 -4.97 10.26
N PHE A 25 5.42 -5.83 10.88
CA PHE A 25 5.99 -6.99 10.22
C PHE A 25 4.90 -7.95 9.69
N ASP A 26 3.88 -8.22 10.49
CA ASP A 26 2.77 -9.09 10.10
C ASP A 26 1.98 -8.52 8.92
N VAL A 27 1.65 -7.22 8.96
CA VAL A 27 0.93 -6.54 7.87
C VAL A 27 1.76 -6.52 6.58
N GLU A 28 3.06 -6.24 6.66
CA GLU A 28 3.94 -6.27 5.48
C GLU A 28 4.05 -7.67 4.89
N GLN A 29 4.14 -8.70 5.74
CA GLN A 29 4.22 -10.08 5.31
C GLN A 29 2.91 -10.56 4.68
N GLU A 30 1.77 -10.21 5.27
CA GLU A 30 0.43 -10.53 4.76
C GLU A 30 0.19 -9.84 3.41
N HIS A 31 0.48 -8.54 3.32
CA HIS A 31 0.38 -7.80 2.06
C HIS A 31 1.26 -8.39 0.95
N ALA A 32 2.52 -8.74 1.26
CA ALA A 32 3.44 -9.30 0.28
C ALA A 32 3.07 -10.72 -0.19
N ARG A 33 2.35 -11.49 0.64
CA ARG A 33 1.90 -12.86 0.33
C ARG A 33 0.47 -12.92 -0.22
N ALA A 34 -0.26 -11.82 -0.21
CA ALA A 34 -1.60 -11.75 -0.77
C ALA A 34 -1.59 -12.19 -2.23
N ASP A 35 -2.47 -13.14 -2.55
CA ASP A 35 -2.76 -13.62 -3.91
C ASP A 35 -3.88 -12.81 -4.58
N TYR A 36 -4.37 -11.79 -3.88
CA TYR A 36 -5.38 -10.82 -4.30
C TYR A 36 -4.76 -9.43 -4.52
N HIS A 37 -5.60 -8.44 -4.80
CA HIS A 37 -5.17 -7.06 -5.05
C HIS A 37 -4.27 -6.53 -3.92
N GLN A 38 -3.18 -5.84 -4.31
CA GLN A 38 -2.24 -5.23 -3.38
C GLN A 38 -2.35 -3.71 -3.46
N SER A 39 -3.15 -3.09 -2.59
CA SER A 39 -3.31 -1.63 -2.61
C SER A 39 -2.03 -0.89 -2.23
N GLU A 40 -1.71 0.14 -3.02
CA GLU A 40 -0.65 1.12 -2.74
C GLU A 40 -0.87 1.83 -1.39
N LEU A 41 -2.12 1.92 -0.91
CA LEU A 41 -2.45 2.52 0.38
C LEU A 41 -1.93 1.70 1.55
N VAL A 42 -1.90 0.36 1.44
CA VAL A 42 -1.33 -0.52 2.46
C VAL A 42 0.17 -0.29 2.54
N SER A 43 0.86 -0.32 1.40
CA SER A 43 2.30 -0.03 1.31
C SER A 43 2.67 1.35 1.88
N THR A 44 1.94 2.40 1.47
CA THR A 44 2.14 3.77 1.96
C THR A 44 1.91 3.87 3.47
N SER A 45 0.91 3.16 4.00
CA SER A 45 0.61 3.14 5.43
C SER A 45 1.70 2.42 6.23
N CYS A 46 2.26 1.33 5.71
CA CYS A 46 3.39 0.64 6.33
C CYS A 46 4.63 1.53 6.40
N GLU A 47 4.96 2.27 5.33
CA GLU A 47 6.09 3.21 5.31
C GLU A 47 5.90 4.36 6.31
N ASN A 48 4.68 4.92 6.38
CA ASN A 48 4.32 5.94 7.35
C ASN A 48 4.39 5.41 8.79
N ALA A 49 3.92 4.19 9.04
CA ALA A 49 4.00 3.53 10.33
C ALA A 49 5.47 3.34 10.76
N ARG A 50 6.32 2.83 9.87
CA ARG A 50 7.76 2.63 10.09
C ARG A 50 8.47 3.93 10.43
N THR A 51 8.17 5.00 9.68
CA THR A 51 8.72 6.33 9.94
C THR A 51 8.29 6.86 11.31
N ALA A 52 7.01 6.73 11.65
CA ALA A 52 6.49 7.14 12.95
C ALA A 52 7.09 6.32 14.11
N LEU A 53 7.23 5.01 13.95
CA LEU A 53 7.83 4.13 14.94
C LEU A 53 9.31 4.46 15.17
N THR A 54 10.06 4.73 14.10
CA THR A 54 11.45 5.18 14.18
C THR A 54 11.57 6.47 14.99
N GLN A 55 10.65 7.42 14.81
CA GLN A 55 10.60 8.65 15.61
C GLN A 55 10.22 8.36 17.07
N ALA A 56 9.30 7.42 17.32
CA ALA A 56 8.93 7.02 18.67
C ALA A 56 10.14 6.46 19.44
N VAL A 57 10.89 5.54 18.83
CA VAL A 57 12.13 4.96 19.38
C VAL A 57 13.18 6.06 19.65
N ARG A 58 13.38 6.99 18.72
CA ARG A 58 14.30 8.13 18.91
C ARG A 58 13.91 8.98 20.12
N PHE A 59 12.64 9.34 20.25
CA PHE A 59 12.19 10.14 21.40
C PHE A 59 12.23 9.36 22.72
N TYR A 60 12.02 8.04 22.67
CA TYR A 60 12.15 7.17 23.83
C TYR A 60 13.59 7.13 24.33
N ALA A 61 14.57 6.95 23.43
CA ALA A 61 16.00 6.97 23.74
C ALA A 61 16.49 8.33 24.28
N LEU A 62 15.85 9.44 23.87
CA LEU A 62 16.14 10.79 24.36
C LEU A 62 15.40 11.16 25.65
N ASP A 63 14.79 10.18 26.33
CA ASP A 63 14.00 10.36 27.55
C ASP A 63 12.83 11.36 27.42
N LYS A 64 12.20 11.40 26.24
CA LYS A 64 11.02 12.24 25.93
C LYS A 64 9.78 11.37 25.72
N PRO A 65 9.27 10.69 26.76
CA PRO A 65 8.30 9.61 26.60
C PRO A 65 6.92 10.11 26.10
N GLN A 66 6.51 11.36 26.37
CA GLN A 66 5.27 11.92 25.82
C GLN A 66 5.35 12.14 24.29
N ARG A 67 6.53 12.52 23.78
CA ARG A 67 6.74 12.64 22.33
C ARG A 67 6.81 11.27 21.69
N ALA A 68 7.48 10.33 22.33
CA ALA A 68 7.54 8.95 21.87
C ALA A 68 6.14 8.32 21.80
N GLU A 69 5.30 8.51 22.82
CA GLU A 69 3.90 8.06 22.83
C GLU A 69 3.12 8.64 21.66
N LYS A 70 3.19 9.95 21.41
CA LYS A 70 2.51 10.58 20.26
C LYS A 70 2.90 9.92 18.94
N HIS A 71 4.17 9.59 18.75
CA HIS A 71 4.65 8.94 17.55
C HIS A 71 4.27 7.45 17.49
N CYS A 72 4.26 6.76 18.63
CA CYS A 72 3.75 5.39 18.74
C CYS A 72 2.26 5.31 18.35
N CYS A 73 1.44 6.24 18.84
CA CYS A 73 0.02 6.33 18.47
C CYS A 73 -0.18 6.58 16.97
N LYS A 74 0.67 7.41 16.35
CA LYS A 74 0.65 7.62 14.89
C LYS A 74 0.98 6.33 14.13
N ALA A 75 2.03 5.61 14.56
CA ALA A 75 2.38 4.33 13.96
C ALA A 75 1.22 3.36 14.05
N TRP A 76 0.61 3.23 15.24
CA TRP A 76 -0.55 2.38 15.48
C TRP A 76 -1.75 2.73 14.61
N PHE A 77 -2.04 4.02 14.41
CA PHE A 77 -3.12 4.47 13.53
C PHE A 77 -2.91 4.01 12.09
N TYR A 78 -1.70 4.19 11.55
CA TYR A 78 -1.39 3.73 10.19
C TYR A 78 -1.48 2.21 10.05
N LEU A 79 -1.05 1.46 11.07
CA LEU A 79 -1.14 0.00 11.09
C LEU A 79 -2.58 -0.51 11.10
N ILE A 80 -3.44 0.08 11.94
CA ILE A 80 -4.87 -0.27 11.95
C ILE A 80 -5.49 0.04 10.59
N PHE A 81 -5.16 1.19 10.00
CA PHE A 81 -5.68 1.55 8.68
C PHE A 81 -5.25 0.53 7.62
N ALA A 82 -3.96 0.19 7.55
CA ALA A 82 -3.43 -0.82 6.64
C ALA A 82 -4.12 -2.19 6.81
N ARG A 83 -4.27 -2.64 8.06
CA ARG A 83 -4.95 -3.90 8.40
C ARG A 83 -6.40 -3.92 7.91
N LYS A 84 -7.12 -2.79 8.06
CA LYS A 84 -8.52 -2.69 7.62
C LYS A 84 -8.65 -2.74 6.10
N ILE A 85 -7.68 -2.20 5.36
CA ILE A 85 -7.65 -2.34 3.91
C ILE A 85 -7.38 -3.80 3.53
N LEU A 86 -6.39 -4.46 4.13
CA LEU A 86 -6.12 -5.89 3.87
C LEU A 86 -7.35 -6.78 4.15
N GLU A 87 -8.05 -6.55 5.27
CA GLU A 87 -9.27 -7.28 5.61
C GLU A 87 -10.37 -7.07 4.56
N ALA A 88 -10.50 -5.85 4.04
CA ALA A 88 -11.46 -5.53 2.99
C ALA A 88 -11.08 -6.19 1.65
N GLU A 89 -9.82 -6.09 1.23
CA GLU A 89 -9.28 -6.74 0.02
C GLU A 89 -9.44 -8.28 0.08
N PHE A 90 -9.17 -8.87 1.24
CA PHE A 90 -9.38 -10.31 1.45
C PHE A 90 -10.87 -10.69 1.31
N THR A 91 -11.76 -9.89 1.91
CA THR A 91 -13.21 -10.13 1.83
C THR A 91 -13.70 -10.01 0.39
N GLU A 92 -13.24 -9.00 -0.33
CA GLU A 92 -13.47 -8.78 -1.76
C GLU A 92 -13.07 -9.99 -2.60
N HIS A 93 -11.84 -10.49 -2.37
CA HIS A 93 -11.35 -11.67 -3.05
C HIS A 93 -12.23 -12.91 -2.80
N GLN A 94 -12.64 -13.14 -1.54
CA GLN A 94 -13.54 -14.24 -1.18
C GLN A 94 -14.93 -14.13 -1.82
N LEU A 95 -15.39 -12.91 -2.11
CA LEU A 95 -16.66 -12.66 -2.81
C LEU A 95 -16.54 -12.76 -4.33
N GLY A 96 -15.32 -12.91 -4.87
CA GLY A 96 -15.04 -12.97 -6.31
C GLY A 96 -14.99 -11.59 -6.98
N GLU A 97 -15.03 -10.51 -6.20
CA GLU A 97 -14.93 -9.13 -6.67
C GLU A 97 -13.53 -8.59 -6.40
N ASN A 98 -12.57 -8.79 -7.31
CA ASN A 98 -11.18 -8.35 -7.12
C ASN A 98 -10.94 -6.83 -7.37
N ALA A 99 -11.97 -5.98 -7.33
CA ALA A 99 -11.89 -4.61 -7.85
C ALA A 99 -12.68 -3.54 -7.08
N PHE A 100 -13.29 -3.85 -5.92
CA PHE A 100 -14.22 -2.92 -5.26
C PHE A 100 -13.50 -1.75 -4.56
N LEU A 101 -12.27 -1.94 -4.12
CA LEU A 101 -11.44 -0.88 -3.50
C LEU A 101 -10.54 -0.08 -4.46
N ASP A 102 -10.56 -0.35 -5.76
CA ASP A 102 -9.93 0.52 -6.77
C ASP A 102 -10.74 1.83 -6.90
N LEU A 103 -10.60 2.69 -5.90
CA LEU A 103 -11.04 4.08 -5.97
C LEU A 103 -10.17 4.80 -7.02
N ILE A 104 -10.64 4.71 -8.26
CA ILE A 104 -10.21 5.44 -9.45
C ILE A 104 -8.81 5.01 -9.94
N PRO A 105 -8.68 4.46 -11.16
CA PRO A 105 -7.39 4.18 -11.73
C PRO A 105 -6.52 5.45 -11.72
N THR A 106 -5.29 5.33 -11.23
CA THR A 106 -4.38 6.48 -11.14
C THR A 106 -4.22 7.14 -12.52
N LYS A 107 -3.98 8.46 -12.57
CA LYS A 107 -3.75 9.17 -13.85
C LYS A 107 -2.69 8.50 -14.72
N GLN A 108 -1.69 7.84 -14.12
CA GLN A 108 -0.68 7.08 -14.85
C GLN A 108 -1.21 5.77 -15.41
N SER A 109 -2.05 5.04 -14.65
CA SER A 109 -2.73 3.83 -15.14
C SER A 109 -3.60 4.14 -16.36
N ILE A 110 -4.48 5.15 -16.23
CA ILE A 110 -5.33 5.63 -17.34
C ILE A 110 -4.50 6.03 -18.56
N LYS A 111 -3.37 6.73 -18.35
CA LYS A 111 -2.50 7.16 -19.45
C LYS A 111 -1.84 5.97 -20.16
N ARG A 112 -1.45 4.91 -19.44
CA ARG A 112 -0.89 3.70 -20.04
C ARG A 112 -1.94 2.96 -20.84
N GLU A 113 -3.15 2.84 -20.29
CA GLU A 113 -4.28 2.15 -20.90
C GLU A 113 -4.73 2.85 -22.19
N ILE A 114 -4.90 4.18 -22.16
CA ILE A 114 -5.18 4.98 -23.36
C ILE A 114 -4.08 4.82 -24.42
N LYS A 115 -2.80 4.80 -23.99
CA LYS A 115 -1.67 4.63 -24.93
C LYS A 115 -1.66 3.24 -25.57
N ALA A 116 -2.02 2.19 -24.83
CA ALA A 116 -2.14 0.84 -25.36
C ALA A 116 -3.27 0.76 -26.38
N LEU A 117 -4.47 1.24 -26.03
CA LEU A 117 -5.62 1.29 -26.93
C LEU A 117 -5.35 2.10 -28.21
N MET A 118 -4.66 3.24 -28.09
CA MET A 118 -4.28 4.03 -29.27
C MET A 118 -3.28 3.31 -30.18
N ASN A 119 -2.38 2.50 -29.61
CA ASN A 119 -1.45 1.70 -30.40
C ASN A 119 -2.15 0.55 -31.11
N GLU A 120 -3.07 -0.14 -30.44
CA GLU A 120 -3.90 -1.19 -31.04
C GLU A 120 -4.75 -0.63 -32.19
N LEU A 121 -5.45 0.49 -31.96
CA LEU A 121 -6.22 1.17 -33.00
C LEU A 121 -5.35 1.55 -34.20
N LYS A 122 -4.13 2.03 -33.95
CA LYS A 122 -3.18 2.38 -35.02
C LYS A 122 -2.73 1.15 -35.81
N GLN A 123 -2.52 0.02 -35.15
CA GLN A 123 -2.18 -1.23 -35.83
C GLN A 123 -3.33 -1.73 -36.70
N GLU A 124 -4.56 -1.72 -36.18
CA GLU A 124 -5.75 -2.10 -36.95
C GLU A 124 -5.98 -1.19 -38.16
N LEU A 125 -5.86 0.13 -37.98
CA LEU A 125 -5.97 1.10 -39.07
C LEU A 125 -4.89 0.89 -40.14
N ASN A 126 -3.65 0.63 -39.74
CA ASN A 126 -2.57 0.34 -40.69
C ASN A 126 -2.85 -0.96 -41.46
N CYS A 127 -3.30 -2.02 -40.80
CA CYS A 127 -3.67 -3.26 -41.47
C CYS A 127 -4.81 -3.06 -42.47
N ILE A 128 -5.81 -2.22 -42.13
CA ILE A 128 -6.90 -1.87 -43.04
C ILE A 128 -6.38 -1.04 -44.21
N TYR A 129 -5.51 -0.06 -43.96
CA TYR A 129 -4.93 0.79 -45.01
C TYR A 129 -4.07 -0.02 -45.99
N ASP A 130 -3.23 -0.91 -45.48
CA ASP A 130 -2.40 -1.83 -46.29
C ASP A 130 -3.28 -2.79 -47.11
N SER A 131 -4.45 -3.18 -46.61
CA SER A 131 -5.42 -4.02 -47.34
C SER A 131 -6.20 -3.27 -48.43
N LEU A 132 -6.21 -1.93 -48.38
CA LEU A 132 -6.88 -1.07 -49.36
C LEU A 132 -5.94 -0.61 -50.49
N ASP A 133 -4.64 -0.90 -50.40
CA ASP A 133 -3.64 -0.49 -51.38
C ASP A 133 -3.73 -1.39 -52.64
N PRO A 134 -4.21 -0.90 -53.80
CA PRO A 134 -4.53 -1.74 -54.96
C PRO A 134 -3.32 -2.28 -55.74
N LEU A 135 -2.09 -2.07 -55.24
CA LEU A 135 -0.85 -2.31 -55.99
C LEU A 135 -0.22 -3.69 -55.77
N GLN A 136 -0.91 -4.62 -55.10
CA GLN A 136 -0.54 -6.04 -55.19
C GLN A 136 -1.18 -6.68 -56.44
N GLU A 137 -0.77 -6.24 -57.63
CA GLU A 137 -0.89 -7.09 -58.81
C GLU A 137 0.02 -8.32 -58.63
N PRO A 138 -0.45 -9.54 -58.94
CA PRO A 138 0.38 -10.72 -58.87
C PRO A 138 1.46 -10.62 -59.94
N ARG A 139 2.72 -10.50 -59.52
CA ARG A 139 3.86 -10.65 -60.44
C ARG A 139 3.83 -12.08 -60.99
N GLN A 140 3.47 -12.21 -62.27
CA GLN A 140 3.68 -13.41 -63.08
C GLN A 140 5.17 -13.70 -63.23
#